data_AF-A0AAJ6Z7R9-F1
#
_entry.id   AF-A0AAJ6Z7R9-F1
#
_cell.length_a   1.000
_cell.length_b   1.000
_cell.length_c   1.000
_cell.angle_alpha   90.00
_cell.angle_beta   90.00
_cell.angle_gamma   90.00
#
_symmetry.space_group_name_H-M   'P 1'
#
loop_
_entity.id
_entity.type
_entity.pdbx_description
1 polymer ?
#
loop_
_entity_poly.entity_id
_entity_poly.type
_entity_poly.pdbx_seq_one_letter_code
_entity_poly.pdbx_strand_id
1 'polypeptide(L)'
;MFQKLISFKSYKRAYCSCRLFSLITKRSHNLLCNMNVQQMNPRFIGTPKEKFAFFNTLLCLVKSLQGQYVNVDLRNDSNVCGLLLTVDGFMNLSFSTAVYCDPQGNEFFFENIFVQCRNVRYVHIPEHVSIINNIKNEVAREVRNKPTGTAMNKSRKAKKAYNQHMQTVASLCK
;
A
#
# COMPACT_ATOMS: atom_id res chain seq x y z
N MET A 1 5.75 -17.82 9.28
CA MET A 1 7.21 -17.57 9.37
C MET A 1 7.57 -16.71 8.16
N PHE A 2 7.67 -15.38 8.14
CA PHE A 2 7.99 -14.34 9.12
C PHE A 2 6.92 -13.24 9.06
N GLN A 3 6.31 -12.86 10.19
CA GLN A 3 5.79 -11.50 10.31
C GLN A 3 7.02 -10.59 10.27
N LYS A 4 7.28 -9.97 9.12
CA LYS A 4 8.23 -8.85 9.04
C LYS A 4 7.66 -7.77 9.96
N LEU A 5 8.21 -7.64 11.16
CA LEU A 5 7.98 -6.49 12.03
C LEU A 5 8.58 -5.28 11.32
N ILE A 6 7.78 -4.65 10.46
CA ILE A 6 8.06 -3.30 10.01
C ILE A 6 7.97 -2.45 11.27
N SER A 7 9.12 -2.01 11.78
CA SER A 7 9.10 -1.09 12.91
C SER A 7 8.79 0.28 12.34
N PHE A 8 7.67 0.85 12.79
CA PHE A 8 7.31 2.22 12.48
C PHE A 8 7.92 3.10 13.55
N LYS A 9 8.68 4.11 13.15
CA LYS A 9 9.18 5.12 14.06
C LYS A 9 8.44 6.43 13.82
N SER A 10 7.86 6.97 14.90
CA SER A 10 7.36 8.34 14.95
C SER A 10 8.54 9.24 15.33
N TYR A 11 8.85 10.24 14.49
CA TYR A 11 10.05 11.07 14.64
C TYR A 11 9.70 12.54 14.89
N LYS A 12 10.14 13.06 16.05
CA LYS A 12 10.19 14.51 16.38
C LYS A 12 11.36 15.27 15.74
N ARG A 13 12.29 14.54 15.12
CA ARG A 13 13.52 15.08 14.51
C ARG A 13 13.74 14.31 13.22
N ALA A 14 13.40 14.93 12.10
CA ALA A 14 13.99 14.55 10.82
C ALA A 14 15.50 14.58 11.01
N TYR A 15 16.20 13.51 10.63
CA TYR A 15 17.64 13.55 10.41
C TYR A 15 17.88 14.48 9.20
N CYS A 16 17.78 15.77 9.47
CA CYS A 16 17.91 16.86 8.53
C CYS A 16 19.40 17.20 8.37
N SER A 17 20.19 16.21 7.92
CA SER A 17 21.51 16.50 7.36
C SER A 17 21.39 16.89 5.88
N CYS A 18 20.31 16.49 5.20
CA CYS A 18 20.09 16.81 3.80
C CYS A 18 19.59 18.25 3.63
N ARG A 19 20.51 19.19 3.39
CA ARG A 19 20.17 20.57 2.96
C ARG A 19 19.27 20.54 1.73
N LEU A 20 19.46 19.57 0.83
CA LEU A 20 18.71 19.42 -0.42
C LEU A 20 17.24 19.06 -0.18
N PHE A 21 16.94 18.15 0.75
CA PHE A 21 15.57 17.78 1.08
C PHE A 21 14.80 18.95 1.71
N SER A 22 15.45 19.75 2.56
CA SER A 22 14.83 20.94 3.16
C SER A 22 14.47 22.02 2.13
N LEU A 23 15.24 22.14 1.05
CA LEU A 23 14.98 23.06 -0.07
C LEU A 23 13.83 22.56 -0.95
N ILE A 24 13.76 21.25 -1.22
CA ILE A 24 12.68 20.62 -1.98
C ILE A 24 11.36 20.68 -1.20
N THR A 25 11.39 20.40 0.10
CA THR A 25 10.20 20.46 0.96
C THR A 25 9.73 21.89 1.21
N LYS A 26 10.60 22.87 1.49
CA LYS A 26 10.18 24.26 1.74
C LYS A 26 9.60 24.98 0.52
N ARG A 27 10.06 24.67 -0.70
CA ARG A 27 9.53 25.26 -1.94
C ARG A 27 8.23 24.60 -2.40
N SER A 28 7.99 23.34 -2.04
CA SER A 28 6.87 22.55 -2.53
C SER A 28 5.77 22.23 -1.49
N HIS A 29 6.04 22.39 -0.19
CA HIS A 29 5.04 22.09 0.86
C HIS A 29 3.77 22.94 0.75
N ASN A 30 3.86 24.17 0.23
CA ASN A 30 2.72 25.08 0.08
C ASN A 30 2.00 25.00 -1.27
N LEU A 31 2.58 24.34 -2.29
CA LEU A 31 2.02 24.31 -3.65
C LEU A 31 1.58 22.92 -4.13
N LEU A 32 2.07 21.83 -3.54
CA LEU A 32 1.68 20.46 -3.93
C LEU A 32 0.79 19.74 -2.91
N CYS A 33 0.61 20.27 -1.70
CA CYS A 33 -0.27 19.67 -0.70
C CYS A 33 -1.77 19.76 -1.04
N ASN A 34 -2.15 20.52 -2.08
CA ASN A 34 -3.55 20.80 -2.43
C ASN A 34 -3.99 20.33 -3.83
N MET A 35 -3.22 19.49 -4.51
CA MET A 35 -3.63 18.89 -5.78
C MET A 35 -3.82 17.38 -5.63
N ASN A 36 -5.06 16.96 -5.35
CA ASN A 36 -5.66 15.69 -5.79
C ASN A 36 -4.93 14.35 -5.51
N VAL A 37 -4.22 14.18 -4.39
CA VAL A 37 -3.69 12.84 -4.03
C VAL A 37 -4.80 11.84 -3.70
N GLN A 38 -5.97 12.29 -3.26
CA GLN A 38 -7.13 11.43 -2.98
C GLN A 38 -7.75 10.79 -4.25
N GLN A 39 -7.42 11.28 -5.46
CA GLN A 39 -8.01 10.78 -6.71
C GLN A 39 -7.15 9.71 -7.43
N MET A 40 -5.94 9.41 -6.95
CA MET A 40 -4.96 8.57 -7.64
C MET A 40 -4.62 7.26 -6.91
N ASN A 41 -5.41 6.81 -5.93
CA ASN A 41 -5.25 5.47 -5.38
C ASN A 41 -6.28 4.53 -6.01
N PRO A 42 -5.96 3.88 -7.15
CA PRO A 42 -6.77 2.77 -7.64
C PRO A 42 -6.83 1.69 -6.56
N ARG A 43 -7.91 0.89 -6.60
CA ARG A 43 -8.08 -0.30 -5.75
C ARG A 43 -6.77 -1.11 -5.70
N PHE A 44 -6.57 -1.85 -4.62
CA PHE A 44 -5.47 -2.78 -4.51
C PHE A 44 -5.57 -3.84 -5.64
N ILE A 45 -4.78 -3.62 -6.69
CA ILE A 45 -4.62 -4.54 -7.81
C ILE A 45 -3.47 -5.46 -7.44
N GLY A 46 -3.79 -6.73 -7.23
CA GLY A 46 -2.81 -7.71 -6.83
C GLY A 46 -3.39 -9.12 -6.78
N THR A 47 -2.50 -10.10 -6.70
CA THR A 47 -2.86 -11.52 -6.56
C THR A 47 -3.64 -11.77 -5.26
N PRO A 48 -4.40 -12.88 -5.12
CA PRO A 48 -5.07 -13.20 -3.86
C PRO A 48 -4.12 -13.28 -2.66
N LYS A 49 -2.86 -13.67 -2.89
CA LYS A 49 -1.81 -13.70 -1.87
C LYS A 49 -1.42 -12.29 -1.41
N GLU A 50 -1.26 -11.37 -2.36
CA GLU A 50 -1.00 -9.95 -2.07
C GLU A 50 -2.17 -9.29 -1.34
N LYS A 51 -3.41 -9.61 -1.73
CA LYS A 51 -4.61 -9.14 -1.02
C LYS A 51 -4.64 -9.67 0.42
N PHE A 52 -4.29 -10.94 0.62
CA PHE A 52 -4.17 -11.50 1.95
C PHE A 52 -3.13 -10.73 2.78
N ALA A 53 -1.96 -10.44 2.24
CA ALA A 53 -0.94 -9.65 2.93
C ALA A 53 -1.45 -8.23 3.26
N PHE A 54 -2.17 -7.59 2.34
CA PHE A 54 -2.74 -6.26 2.54
C PHE A 54 -3.68 -6.17 3.76
N PHE A 55 -4.61 -7.12 3.91
CA PHE A 55 -5.58 -7.10 5.01
C PHE A 55 -5.03 -7.64 6.34
N ASN A 56 -4.07 -8.58 6.30
CA ASN A 56 -3.57 -9.26 7.49
C ASN A 56 -2.26 -8.67 8.03
N THR A 57 -1.70 -7.66 7.37
CA THR A 57 -0.46 -6.99 7.80
C THR A 57 -0.61 -5.47 7.75
N LEU A 58 0.40 -4.76 8.26
CA LEU A 58 0.46 -3.29 8.23
C LEU A 58 0.80 -2.71 6.84
N LEU A 59 0.74 -3.51 5.78
CA LEU A 59 0.90 -3.03 4.41
C LEU A 59 -0.15 -1.98 4.03
N CYS A 60 -1.38 -2.12 4.53
CA CYS A 60 -2.44 -1.13 4.32
C CYS A 60 -2.05 0.28 4.80
N LEU A 61 -1.27 0.38 5.88
CA LEU A 61 -0.77 1.66 6.37
C LEU A 61 0.25 2.26 5.40
N VAL A 62 1.22 1.48 4.92
CA VAL A 62 2.21 1.97 3.95
C VAL A 62 1.55 2.37 2.63
N LYS A 63 0.53 1.62 2.19
CA LYS A 63 -0.29 1.95 1.03
C LYS A 63 -1.00 3.30 1.17
N SER A 64 -1.46 3.64 2.38
CA SER A 64 -2.09 4.95 2.66
C SER A 64 -1.15 6.15 2.50
N LEU A 65 0.17 5.92 2.53
CA LEU A 65 1.19 6.96 2.37
C LEU A 65 1.50 7.29 0.90
N GLN A 66 0.85 6.62 -0.05
CA GLN A 66 1.00 6.93 -1.47
C GLN A 66 0.63 8.38 -1.78
N GLY A 67 1.42 9.00 -2.66
CA GLY A 67 1.33 10.40 -3.04
C GLY A 67 1.84 11.37 -1.98
N GLN A 68 2.52 10.90 -0.94
CA GLN A 68 3.17 11.74 0.07
C GLN A 68 4.70 11.60 -0.02
N TYR A 69 5.40 12.62 0.48
CA TYR A 69 6.84 12.52 0.72
C TYR A 69 7.10 11.65 1.94
N VAL A 70 7.86 10.58 1.75
CA VAL A 70 8.15 9.58 2.78
C VAL A 70 9.66 9.36 2.82
N ASN A 71 10.19 9.19 4.03
CA ASN A 71 11.54 8.70 4.24
C ASN A 71 11.50 7.20 4.58
N VAL A 72 12.45 6.44 4.07
CA VAL A 72 12.59 5.00 4.30
C VAL A 72 14.04 4.68 4.63
N ASP A 73 14.25 4.05 5.78
CA ASP A 73 15.54 3.50 6.15
C ASP A 73 15.68 2.11 5.52
N LEU A 74 16.80 1.90 4.87
CA LEU A 74 17.17 0.63 4.26
C LEU A 74 18.01 -0.21 5.24
N ARG A 75 18.15 -1.50 4.93
CA ARG A 75 18.89 -2.47 5.74
C ARG A 75 20.41 -2.28 5.68
N ASN A 76 20.91 -1.64 4.64
CA ASN A 76 22.31 -1.27 4.48
C ASN A 76 22.64 0.07 5.17
N ASP A 77 21.79 0.49 6.14
CA ASP A 77 21.87 1.75 6.88
C ASP A 77 21.90 3.02 5.99
N SER A 78 21.49 2.85 4.72
CA SER A 78 21.21 3.95 3.79
C SER A 78 19.77 4.42 3.97
N ASN A 79 19.44 5.60 3.47
CA ASN A 79 18.08 6.11 3.51
C ASN A 79 17.61 6.56 2.11
N VAL A 80 16.30 6.57 1.92
CA VAL A 80 15.64 7.05 0.70
C VAL A 80 14.53 8.00 1.08
N CYS A 81 14.64 9.24 0.65
CA CYS A 81 13.63 10.28 0.83
C CYS A 81 13.05 10.66 -0.53
N GLY A 82 11.72 10.61 -0.70
CA GLY A 82 11.11 10.99 -1.98
C GLY A 82 9.59 10.95 -1.97
N LEU A 83 8.97 11.28 -3.11
CA LEU A 83 7.53 11.15 -3.30
C LEU A 83 7.20 9.67 -3.56
N LEU A 84 6.40 9.06 -2.69
CA LEU A 84 6.00 7.66 -2.83
C LEU A 84 4.91 7.53 -3.90
N LEU A 85 5.23 6.97 -5.06
CA LEU A 85 4.26 6.75 -6.14
C LEU A 85 3.45 5.47 -5.93
N THR A 86 4.13 4.32 -5.91
CA THR A 86 3.48 3.01 -5.87
C THR A 86 4.00 2.15 -4.72
N VAL A 87 3.08 1.40 -4.11
CA VAL A 87 3.33 0.43 -3.06
C VAL A 87 2.66 -0.86 -3.49
N ASP A 88 3.48 -1.90 -3.63
CA ASP A 88 3.08 -3.23 -4.07
C ASP A 88 2.57 -4.10 -2.91
N GLY A 89 1.90 -5.21 -3.23
CA GLY A 89 1.39 -6.21 -2.31
C GLY A 89 2.44 -6.91 -1.45
N PHE A 90 3.72 -6.81 -1.84
CA PHE A 90 4.85 -7.31 -1.09
C PHE A 90 5.67 -6.22 -0.40
N MET A 91 5.20 -4.96 -0.38
CA MET A 91 5.93 -3.79 0.14
C MET A 91 7.15 -3.41 -0.70
N ASN A 92 7.08 -3.61 -2.01
CA ASN A 92 8.00 -2.94 -2.93
C ASN A 92 7.55 -1.49 -3.10
N LEU A 93 8.49 -0.56 -3.09
CA LEU A 93 8.21 0.88 -3.10
C LEU A 93 8.81 1.51 -4.34
N SER A 94 8.02 2.29 -5.06
CA SER A 94 8.49 3.14 -6.17
C SER A 94 8.38 4.59 -5.76
N PHE A 95 9.49 5.32 -5.83
CA PHE A 95 9.52 6.75 -5.54
C PHE A 95 9.82 7.55 -6.80
N SER A 96 9.30 8.77 -6.83
CA SER A 96 9.67 9.81 -7.80
C SER A 96 10.34 10.99 -7.10
N THR A 97 11.26 11.66 -7.79
CA THR A 97 12.01 12.82 -7.29
C THR A 97 12.61 12.50 -5.91
N ALA A 98 13.46 11.48 -5.88
CA ALA A 98 13.98 10.90 -4.65
C ALA A 98 15.47 11.20 -4.48
N VAL A 99 15.88 11.29 -3.22
CA VAL A 99 17.28 11.39 -2.79
C VAL A 99 17.62 10.12 -2.03
N TYR A 100 18.64 9.42 -2.50
CA TYR A 100 19.27 8.32 -1.79
C TYR A 100 20.46 8.86 -1.02
N CYS A 101 20.55 8.58 0.28
CA CYS A 101 21.74 8.89 1.06
C CYS A 101 22.44 7.61 1.50
N ASP A 102 23.72 7.54 1.17
CA ASP A 102 24.63 6.48 1.59
C ASP A 102 24.96 6.63 3.09
N PRO A 103 25.39 5.57 3.80
CA PRO A 103 25.78 5.66 5.20
C PRO A 103 26.98 6.59 5.41
N GLN A 104 27.79 6.81 4.36
CA GLN A 104 28.90 7.77 4.35
C GLN A 104 28.44 9.23 4.24
N GLY A 105 27.13 9.48 4.09
CA GLY A 105 26.56 10.82 3.96
C GLY A 105 26.55 11.39 2.54
N ASN A 106 26.92 10.59 1.53
CA ASN A 106 26.83 11.00 0.12
C ASN A 106 25.37 10.98 -0.34
N GLU A 107 24.94 12.04 -1.03
CA GLU A 107 23.57 12.20 -1.54
C GLU A 107 23.54 12.01 -3.05
N PHE A 108 22.60 11.20 -3.52
CA PHE A 108 22.39 10.91 -4.93
C PHE A 108 20.93 11.19 -5.30
N PHE A 109 20.72 12.08 -6.26
CA PHE A 109 19.40 12.43 -6.76
C PHE A 109 18.97 11.48 -7.88
N PHE A 110 17.74 10.99 -7.80
CA PHE A 110 17.13 10.12 -8.78
C PHE A 110 15.72 10.62 -9.13
N GLU A 111 15.41 10.66 -10.42
CA GLU A 111 14.04 10.98 -10.85
C GLU A 111 13.06 9.86 -10.47
N ASN A 112 13.48 8.61 -10.59
CA ASN A 112 12.71 7.44 -10.18
C ASN A 112 13.63 6.42 -9.51
N ILE A 113 13.21 5.88 -8.36
CA ILE A 113 13.94 4.83 -7.64
C ILE A 113 12.98 3.74 -7.18
N PHE A 114 13.40 2.49 -7.35
CA PHE A 114 12.64 1.32 -6.93
C PHE A 114 13.35 0.60 -5.79
N VAL A 115 12.66 0.47 -4.66
CA VAL A 115 13.17 -0.19 -3.45
C VAL A 115 12.45 -1.51 -3.24
N GLN A 116 13.22 -2.60 -3.22
CA GLN A 116 12.67 -3.92 -2.93
C GLN A 116 12.34 -4.08 -1.45
N CYS A 117 11.26 -4.80 -1.15
CA CYS A 117 10.79 -5.05 0.21
C CYS A 117 11.81 -5.76 1.13
N ARG A 118 12.83 -6.42 0.57
CA ARG A 118 13.91 -7.07 1.33
C ARG A 118 14.89 -6.07 1.91
N ASN A 119 15.00 -4.89 1.31
CA ASN A 119 15.95 -3.85 1.71
C ASN A 119 15.30 -2.83 2.65
N VAL A 120 13.97 -2.80 2.76
CA VAL A 120 13.26 -1.90 3.69
C VAL A 120 13.47 -2.37 5.14
N ARG A 121 13.90 -1.43 6.00
CA ARG A 121 14.03 -1.63 7.45
C ARG A 121 12.93 -0.88 8.19
N TYR A 122 12.85 0.44 7.99
CA TYR A 122 11.85 1.30 8.64
C TYR A 122 11.20 2.22 7.61
N VAL A 123 9.89 2.41 7.72
CA VAL A 123 9.16 3.44 6.96
C VAL A 123 8.78 4.54 7.96
N HIS A 124 9.21 5.76 7.68
CA HIS A 124 8.94 6.91 8.53
C HIS A 124 7.53 7.43 8.26
N ILE A 125 6.69 7.47 9.28
CA ILE A 125 5.32 7.98 9.16
C ILE A 125 5.33 9.47 9.52
N PRO A 126 4.84 10.35 8.62
CA PRO A 126 4.69 11.78 8.94
C PRO A 126 3.73 12.00 10.12
N GLU A 127 4.00 13.00 10.96
CA GLU A 127 3.21 13.27 12.18
C GLU A 127 1.76 13.69 11.88
N HIS A 128 1.50 14.31 10.73
CA HIS A 128 0.15 14.69 10.32
C HIS A 128 -0.73 13.48 9.94
N VAL A 129 -0.14 12.29 9.81
CA VAL A 129 -0.86 11.08 9.42
C VAL A 129 -1.36 10.32 10.64
N SER A 130 -2.69 10.28 10.80
CA SER A 130 -3.31 9.42 11.80
C SER A 130 -3.31 7.95 11.35
N ILE A 131 -2.49 7.13 12.01
CA ILE A 131 -2.28 5.71 11.69
C ILE A 131 -3.61 4.94 11.66
N ILE A 132 -4.40 5.05 12.73
CA ILE A 132 -5.64 4.27 12.89
C ILE A 132 -6.69 4.66 11.84
N ASN A 133 -6.84 5.96 11.57
CA ASN A 133 -7.80 6.45 10.60
C ASN A 133 -7.43 6.00 9.19
N ASN A 134 -6.14 6.05 8.84
CA ASN A 134 -5.65 5.59 7.56
C ASN A 134 -5.90 4.08 7.35
N ILE A 135 -5.60 3.25 8.35
CA ILE A 135 -5.87 1.80 8.27
C ILE A 135 -7.36 1.54 8.05
N LYS A 136 -8.24 2.19 8.84
CA LYS A 136 -9.69 2.04 8.70
C LYS A 136 -10.17 2.46 7.31
N ASN A 137 -9.66 3.58 6.80
CA ASN A 137 -10.04 4.09 5.47
C ASN A 137 -9.61 3.14 4.36
N GLU A 138 -8.37 2.65 4.39
CA GLU A 138 -7.84 1.73 3.37
C GLU A 138 -8.56 0.37 3.39
N VAL A 139 -8.79 -0.22 4.57
CA VAL A 139 -9.53 -1.48 4.67
C VAL A 139 -10.99 -1.30 4.23
N ALA A 140 -11.65 -0.21 4.63
CA ALA A 140 -13.02 0.05 4.24
C ALA A 140 -13.18 0.28 2.73
N ARG A 141 -12.21 0.96 2.08
CA ARG A 141 -12.19 1.19 0.62
C ARG A 141 -12.18 -0.12 -0.16
N GLU A 142 -11.43 -1.11 0.30
CA GLU A 142 -11.34 -2.42 -0.37
C GLU A 142 -12.55 -3.31 -0.07
N VAL A 143 -13.10 -3.28 1.16
CA VAL A 143 -14.25 -4.13 1.54
C VAL A 143 -15.56 -3.65 0.93
N ARG A 144 -15.81 -2.33 0.88
CA ARG A 144 -17.07 -1.73 0.36
C ARG A 144 -17.33 -2.03 -1.12
N ASN A 145 -16.33 -2.53 -1.82
CA ASN A 145 -16.28 -2.63 -3.28
C ASN A 145 -16.39 -4.07 -3.80
N LYS A 146 -16.77 -5.05 -2.96
CA LYS A 146 -17.29 -6.32 -3.48
C LYS A 146 -18.47 -5.96 -4.39
N PRO A 147 -18.44 -6.28 -5.70
CA PRO A 147 -19.64 -6.16 -6.51
C PRO A 147 -20.73 -6.96 -5.78
N THR A 148 -21.84 -6.30 -5.46
CA THR A 148 -23.10 -6.97 -5.15
C THR A 148 -23.26 -8.06 -6.21
N GLY A 149 -23.12 -9.31 -5.78
CA GLY A 149 -22.74 -10.41 -6.67
C GLY A 149 -23.58 -10.41 -7.94
N THR A 150 -22.93 -10.35 -9.10
CA THR A 150 -23.53 -10.95 -10.28
C THR A 150 -23.81 -12.40 -9.91
N ALA A 151 -25.06 -12.83 -10.11
CA ALA A 151 -25.51 -14.17 -9.76
C ALA A 151 -24.47 -15.19 -10.25
N MET A 152 -23.76 -15.81 -9.29
CA MET A 152 -22.77 -16.83 -9.61
C MET A 152 -23.47 -17.87 -10.47
N ASN A 153 -23.02 -18.07 -11.71
CA ASN A 153 -23.52 -19.15 -12.55
C ASN A 153 -23.33 -20.45 -11.76
N LYS A 154 -24.44 -21.05 -11.31
CA LYS A 154 -24.42 -22.29 -10.53
C LYS A 154 -23.55 -23.30 -11.29
N SER A 155 -22.58 -23.91 -10.60
CA SER A 155 -21.73 -24.96 -11.18
C SER A 155 -22.58 -25.98 -11.93
N ARG A 156 -22.10 -26.52 -13.06
CA ARG A 156 -22.83 -27.54 -13.84
C ARG A 156 -23.32 -28.68 -12.93
N LYS A 157 -22.53 -29.05 -11.91
CA LYS A 157 -22.90 -30.08 -10.92
C LYS A 157 -24.09 -29.67 -10.06
N ALA A 158 -24.12 -28.42 -9.58
CA ALA A 158 -25.23 -27.87 -8.80
C ALA A 158 -26.51 -27.73 -9.64
N LYS A 159 -26.39 -27.35 -10.91
CA LYS A 159 -27.54 -27.26 -11.84
C LYS A 159 -28.12 -28.64 -12.16
N LYS A 160 -27.26 -29.65 -12.38
CA LYS A 160 -27.68 -31.04 -12.59
C LYS A 160 -28.39 -31.62 -11.36
N ALA A 161 -27.83 -31.44 -10.17
CA ALA A 161 -28.43 -31.91 -8.92
C ALA A 161 -29.81 -31.29 -8.67
N TYR A 162 -29.96 -29.98 -8.93
CA TYR A 162 -31.26 -29.30 -8.83
C TYR A 162 -32.30 -29.89 -9.79
N ASN A 163 -31.94 -30.11 -11.06
CA ASN A 163 -32.84 -30.68 -12.04
C ASN A 163 -33.25 -32.12 -11.69
N GLN A 164 -32.32 -32.95 -11.21
CA GLN A 164 -32.62 -34.31 -10.75
C GLN A 164 -33.55 -34.31 -9.53
N HIS A 165 -33.32 -33.41 -8.58
CA HIS A 165 -34.21 -33.24 -7.44
C HIS A 165 -35.63 -32.86 -7.87
N MET A 166 -35.76 -31.90 -8.78
CA MET A 166 -37.08 -31.50 -9.32
C MET A 166 -37.78 -32.63 -10.08
N GLN A 167 -37.04 -33.44 -10.84
CA GLN A 167 -37.59 -34.65 -11.49
C GLN A 167 -38.08 -35.67 -10.46
N THR A 168 -37.33 -35.85 -9.37
CA THR A 168 -37.70 -36.77 -8.28
C THR A 168 -38.97 -36.29 -7.58
N VAL A 169 -39.04 -35.00 -7.22
CA VAL A 169 -40.24 -34.41 -6.61
C VAL A 169 -41.46 -34.53 -7.53
N ALA A 170 -41.30 -34.25 -8.82
CA ALA A 170 -42.38 -34.38 -9.80
C ALA A 170 -42.88 -35.83 -9.97
N SER A 171 -42.01 -36.82 -9.78
CA SER A 171 -42.40 -38.24 -9.82
C SER A 171 -43.17 -38.69 -8.58
N LEU A 172 -42.97 -38.03 -7.44
CA LEU A 172 -43.64 -38.34 -6.17
C LEU A 172 -45.04 -37.69 -6.08
N CYS A 173 -45.30 -36.64 -6.83
CA CYS A 173 -46.60 -35.95 -6.87
C CYS A 173 -47.60 -36.55 -7.86
N LYS A 174 -47.48 -37.84 -8.18
CA LYS A 174 -48.40 -38.58 -9.05
C LYS A 174 -49.17 -39.64 -8.29
#